data_AF-A0A1R1X1R4-F1
#
_entry.id   AF-A0A1R1X1R4-F1
#
_cell.length_a   1.000
_cell.length_b   1.000
_cell.length_c   1.000
_cell.angle_alpha   90.00
_cell.angle_beta   90.00
_cell.angle_gamma   90.00
#
_symmetry.space_group_name_H-M   'P 1'
#
loop_
_entity.id
_entity.type
_entity.pdbx_description
1 polymer ?
#
loop_
_entity_poly.entity_id
_entity_poly.type
_entity_poly.pdbx_seq_one_letter_code
_entity_poly.pdbx_strand_id
1 'polypeptide(L)'
;MIKGMYDAPKIAVRVGNEVSNPTKYLHGVRQGCSASPILFDFYINEIFKDVRGVRVPGLTSRIPGLPFAGDAVLLAESSDDLQIALNTITEWSDTREMALNASKCGIMTISGKLTTDMTLQGQKVDFTDQYTYLGYIMNNKWDVSGTIKNNKIKVMKAVYAV
;
A
#
# COMPACT_ATOMS: atom_id res chain seq x y z
N MET A 1 4.25 -11.96 25.83
CA MET A 1 2.86 -12.05 25.32
C MET A 1 2.81 -12.34 23.82
N ILE A 2 3.34 -11.46 22.95
CA ILE A 2 3.32 -11.65 21.47
C ILE A 2 3.97 -12.97 21.03
N LYS A 3 5.15 -13.33 21.57
CA LYS A 3 5.82 -14.60 21.27
C LYS A 3 4.93 -15.83 21.52
N GLY A 4 4.22 -15.88 22.65
CA GLY A 4 3.31 -16.99 22.96
C GLY A 4 2.06 -17.01 22.07
N MET A 5 1.62 -15.84 21.61
CA MET A 5 0.53 -15.70 20.65
C MET A 5 0.87 -16.26 19.25
N TYR A 6 2.15 -16.24 18.89
CA TYR A 6 2.68 -16.72 17.61
C TYR A 6 3.53 -17.99 17.78
N ASP A 7 3.34 -18.73 18.88
CA ASP A 7 4.01 -20.01 19.08
C ASP A 7 3.30 -21.10 18.26
N ALA A 8 4.06 -21.78 17.39
CA ALA A 8 3.59 -22.83 16.47
C ALA A 8 2.18 -22.58 15.84
N PRO A 9 1.94 -21.43 15.18
CA PRO A 9 0.62 -21.08 14.69
C PRO A 9 0.18 -22.03 13.57
N LYS A 10 -1.12 -22.31 13.52
CA LYS A 10 -1.74 -23.18 12.52
C LYS A 10 -2.92 -22.47 11.87
N ILE A 11 -3.16 -22.79 10.61
CA ILE A 11 -4.29 -22.30 9.81
C ILE A 11 -5.09 -23.48 9.24
N ALA A 12 -6.39 -23.32 9.16
CA ALA A 12 -7.30 -24.25 8.48
C ALA A 12 -8.30 -23.44 7.65
N VAL A 13 -8.78 -24.02 6.55
CA VAL A 13 -9.74 -23.41 5.64
C VAL A 13 -11.09 -24.09 5.81
N ARG A 14 -12.17 -23.32 5.88
CA ARG A 14 -13.54 -23.84 5.90
C ARG A 14 -14.22 -23.56 4.56
N VAL A 15 -14.83 -24.58 3.96
CA VAL A 15 -15.67 -24.46 2.76
C VAL A 15 -17.01 -25.12 3.07
N GLY A 16 -18.07 -24.31 3.19
CA GLY A 16 -19.36 -24.79 3.68
C GLY A 16 -19.24 -25.37 5.10
N ASN A 17 -19.62 -26.64 5.26
CA ASN A 17 -19.55 -27.35 6.54
C ASN A 17 -18.24 -28.13 6.73
N GLU A 18 -17.35 -28.15 5.73
CA GLU A 18 -16.09 -28.90 5.80
C GLU A 18 -14.93 -27.99 6.24
N VAL A 19 -14.04 -28.52 7.07
CA VAL A 19 -12.84 -27.83 7.57
C VAL A 19 -11.61 -28.67 7.22
N SER A 20 -10.61 -28.03 6.62
CA SER A 20 -9.35 -28.69 6.28
C SER A 20 -8.57 -29.12 7.53
N ASN A 21 -7.63 -30.06 7.35
CA ASN A 21 -6.64 -30.33 8.39
C ASN A 21 -5.81 -29.07 8.69
N PRO A 22 -5.49 -28.78 9.97
CA PRO A 22 -4.64 -27.65 10.32
C PRO A 22 -3.22 -27.80 9.76
N THR A 23 -2.74 -26.76 9.08
CA THR A 23 -1.39 -26.68 8.52
C THR A 23 -0.60 -25.59 9.23
N LYS A 24 0.74 -25.73 9.31
CA LYS A 24 1.61 -24.72 9.92
C LYS A 24 1.55 -23.41 9.14
N TYR A 25 1.51 -22.31 9.88
CA TYR A 25 1.56 -20.96 9.37
C TYR A 25 2.94 -20.37 9.64
N LEU A 26 3.71 -20.06 8.58
CA LEU A 26 5.12 -19.66 8.73
C LEU A 26 5.34 -18.15 8.62
N HIS A 27 4.53 -17.45 7.81
CA HIS A 27 4.76 -16.05 7.47
C HIS A 27 3.50 -15.20 7.61
N GLY A 28 3.68 -14.00 8.16
CA GLY A 28 2.66 -12.96 8.29
C GLY A 28 2.02 -12.85 9.67
N VAL A 29 0.94 -12.06 9.73
CA VAL A 29 0.13 -11.83 10.92
C VAL A 29 -1.19 -12.61 10.89
N ARG A 30 -1.72 -12.97 12.07
CA ARG A 30 -2.97 -13.75 12.17
C ARG A 30 -4.17 -12.94 11.69
N GLN A 31 -4.83 -13.39 10.63
CA GLN A 31 -6.07 -12.77 10.14
C GLN A 31 -7.16 -12.81 11.22
N GLY A 32 -7.91 -11.71 11.39
CA GLY A 32 -8.95 -11.58 12.41
C GLY A 32 -8.47 -11.32 13.84
N CYS A 33 -7.15 -11.27 14.10
CA CYS A 33 -6.62 -10.89 15.41
C CYS A 33 -6.51 -9.36 15.53
N SER A 34 -7.04 -8.80 16.63
CA SER A 34 -7.03 -7.36 16.90
C SER A 34 -5.61 -6.76 17.01
N ALA A 35 -4.61 -7.56 17.35
CA ALA A 35 -3.20 -7.12 17.44
C ALA A 35 -2.45 -7.20 16.10
N SER A 36 -2.98 -7.92 15.10
CA SER A 36 -2.29 -8.10 13.82
C SER A 36 -2.06 -6.80 13.04
N PRO A 37 -3.01 -5.84 12.98
CA PRO A 37 -2.78 -4.57 12.29
C PRO A 37 -1.57 -3.81 12.84
N ILE A 38 -1.49 -3.61 14.16
CA ILE A 38 -0.39 -2.86 14.77
C ILE A 38 0.96 -3.58 14.64
N LEU A 39 0.97 -4.92 14.65
CA LEU A 39 2.18 -5.70 14.38
C LEU A 39 2.65 -5.55 12.94
N PHE A 40 1.71 -5.47 11.98
CA PHE A 40 2.03 -5.22 10.59
C PHE A 40 2.56 -3.79 10.40
N ASP A 41 1.94 -2.79 11.04
CA ASP A 41 2.41 -1.40 10.98
C ASP A 41 3.86 -1.27 11.51
N PHE A 42 4.19 -1.95 12.62
CA PHE A 42 5.57 -1.99 13.11
C PHE A 42 6.54 -2.64 12.13
N TYR A 43 6.10 -3.69 11.42
CA TYR A 43 6.92 -4.38 10.45
C TYR A 43 7.26 -3.50 9.23
N ILE A 44 6.29 -2.73 8.73
CA ILE A 44 6.48 -1.83 7.59
C ILE A 44 7.02 -0.44 7.98
N ASN A 45 7.21 -0.15 9.27
CA ASN A 45 7.56 1.20 9.74
C ASN A 45 8.85 1.76 9.10
N GLU A 46 9.78 0.89 8.71
CA GLU A 46 11.03 1.30 8.07
C GLU A 46 10.99 1.27 6.53
N ILE A 47 9.84 1.00 5.91
CA ILE A 47 9.73 0.85 4.44
C ILE A 47 10.24 2.09 3.69
N PHE A 48 10.07 3.28 4.28
CA PHE A 48 10.48 4.55 3.68
C PHE A 48 11.78 5.15 4.22
N LYS A 49 12.51 4.41 5.06
CA LYS A 49 13.68 4.93 5.80
C LYS A 49 14.73 5.57 4.90
N ASP A 50 15.00 4.95 3.75
CA ASP A 50 16.05 5.37 2.80
C ASP A 50 15.48 6.09 1.57
N VAL A 51 14.19 6.44 1.60
CA VAL A 51 13.53 7.21 0.54
C VAL A 51 13.69 8.70 0.80
N ARG A 52 14.22 9.44 -0.17
CA ARG A 52 14.44 10.89 -0.08
C ARG A 52 13.15 11.68 0.16
N GLY A 53 12.08 11.36 -0.58
CA GLY A 53 10.80 12.06 -0.49
C GLY A 53 10.78 13.49 -1.05
N VAL A 54 9.69 14.20 -0.77
CA VAL A 54 9.44 15.58 -1.24
C VAL A 54 9.59 16.60 -0.13
N ARG A 55 9.96 17.84 -0.47
CA ARG A 55 9.84 18.98 0.45
C ARG A 55 8.39 19.46 0.55
N VAL A 56 7.92 19.64 1.78
CA VAL A 56 6.58 20.19 2.06
C VAL A 56 6.75 21.53 2.78
N PRO A 57 6.16 22.64 2.27
CA PRO A 57 6.20 23.92 2.96
C PRO A 57 5.69 23.82 4.39
N GLY A 58 6.44 24.39 5.34
CA GLY A 58 6.13 24.35 6.77
C GLY A 58 6.66 23.12 7.52
N LEU A 59 7.21 22.12 6.83
CA LEU A 59 7.89 20.98 7.45
C LEU A 59 9.42 21.11 7.30
N THR A 60 10.15 20.73 8.34
CA THR A 60 11.62 20.71 8.34
C THR A 60 12.16 19.46 7.64
N SER A 61 11.42 18.35 7.73
CA SER A 61 11.79 17.06 7.15
C SER A 61 11.09 16.84 5.81
N ARG A 62 11.73 16.04 4.95
CA ARG A 62 11.12 15.56 3.71
C ARG A 62 10.11 14.46 4.00
N ILE A 63 9.08 14.36 3.16
CA ILE A 63 8.03 13.36 3.28
C ILE A 63 8.21 12.32 2.17
N PRO A 64 8.61 11.08 2.50
CA PRO A 64 8.84 10.03 1.51
C PRO A 64 7.55 9.46 0.93
N GLY A 65 6.49 9.45 1.72
CA GLY A 65 5.26 8.78 1.35
C GLY A 65 4.25 8.73 2.49
N LEU A 66 3.12 8.08 2.22
CA LEU A 66 2.02 7.86 3.14
C LEU A 66 1.74 6.35 3.19
N PRO A 67 2.17 5.64 4.24
CA PRO A 67 1.81 4.25 4.44
C PRO A 67 0.49 4.15 5.21
N PHE A 68 -0.40 3.26 4.80
CA PHE A 68 -1.61 2.92 5.54
C PHE A 68 -1.99 1.46 5.36
N ALA A 69 -1.79 0.66 6.40
CA ALA A 69 -2.02 -0.78 6.35
C ALA A 69 -1.39 -1.38 5.07
N GLY A 70 -2.18 -2.05 4.23
CA GLY A 70 -1.70 -2.70 3.01
C GLY A 70 -1.46 -1.77 1.81
N ASP A 71 -1.79 -0.48 1.90
CA ASP A 71 -1.61 0.49 0.82
C ASP A 71 -0.54 1.52 1.18
N ALA A 72 0.19 2.02 0.18
CA ALA A 72 1.15 3.09 0.39
C ALA A 72 1.23 4.03 -0.81
N VAL A 73 1.49 5.31 -0.56
CA VAL A 73 1.79 6.31 -1.58
C VAL A 73 3.25 6.70 -1.45
N LEU A 74 3.99 6.66 -2.56
CA LEU A 74 5.38 7.11 -2.65
C LEU A 74 5.41 8.49 -3.31
N LEU A 75 6.21 9.41 -2.77
CA LEU A 75 6.32 10.79 -3.26
C LEU A 75 7.75 11.08 -3.71
N ALA A 76 7.90 11.71 -4.87
CA ALA A 76 9.18 12.10 -5.43
C ALA A 76 9.08 13.44 -6.19
N GLU A 77 10.20 14.16 -6.30
CA GLU A 77 10.27 15.48 -6.95
C GLU A 77 10.54 15.38 -8.46
N SER A 78 10.98 14.22 -8.95
CA SER A 78 11.31 13.96 -10.35
C SER A 78 11.07 12.50 -10.72
N SER A 79 11.04 12.20 -12.02
CA SER A 79 10.96 10.83 -12.54
C SER A 79 12.16 9.98 -12.09
N ASP A 80 13.36 10.56 -12.06
CA ASP A 80 14.57 9.86 -11.63
C ASP A 80 14.54 9.58 -10.12
N ASP A 81 14.15 10.57 -9.30
CA ASP A 81 13.96 10.37 -7.86
C ASP A 81 12.88 9.30 -7.57
N LEU A 82 11.83 9.23 -8.42
CA LEU A 82 10.78 8.22 -8.28
C LEU A 82 11.31 6.82 -8.54
N GLN A 83 12.07 6.59 -9.62
CA GLN A 83 12.63 5.27 -9.90
C GLN A 83 13.65 4.85 -8.82
N ILE A 84 14.47 5.78 -8.33
CA ILE A 84 15.37 5.53 -7.19
C ILE A 84 14.57 5.07 -5.97
N ALA A 85 13.49 5.78 -5.64
CA ALA A 85 12.63 5.42 -4.52
C ALA A 85 11.95 4.05 -4.72
N LEU A 86 11.47 3.73 -5.93
CA LEU A 86 10.92 2.40 -6.25
C LEU A 86 11.97 1.28 -6.10
N ASN A 87 13.22 1.55 -6.47
CA ASN A 87 14.32 0.60 -6.30
C ASN A 87 14.64 0.38 -4.82
N THR A 88 14.70 1.44 -4.01
CA THR A 88 14.89 1.34 -2.55
C THR A 88 13.80 0.50 -1.90
N ILE A 89 12.54 0.71 -2.30
CA ILE A 89 11.39 -0.06 -1.79
C ILE A 89 11.46 -1.52 -2.23
N THR A 90 11.88 -1.77 -3.47
CA THR A 90 12.11 -3.12 -4.00
C THR A 90 13.15 -3.86 -3.16
N GLU A 91 14.31 -3.27 -2.93
CA GLU A 91 15.39 -3.87 -2.12
C GLU A 91 14.94 -4.15 -0.67
N TRP A 92 14.25 -3.19 -0.04
CA TRP A 92 13.72 -3.35 1.31
C TRP A 92 12.70 -4.49 1.40
N SER A 93 11.83 -4.61 0.38
CA SER A 93 10.77 -5.60 0.32
C SER A 93 11.31 -6.99 0.01
N ASP A 94 12.25 -7.11 -0.91
CA ASP A 94 12.88 -8.39 -1.28
C ASP A 94 13.65 -8.98 -0.09
N THR A 95 14.38 -8.15 0.66
CA THR A 95 15.08 -8.55 1.90
C THR A 95 14.13 -9.06 2.98
N ARG A 96 12.85 -8.68 2.89
CA ARG A 96 11.79 -9.00 3.84
C ARG A 96 10.80 -10.02 3.30
N GLU A 97 11.07 -10.61 2.13
CA GLU A 97 10.19 -11.57 1.46
C GLU A 97 8.77 -11.00 1.21
N MET A 98 8.67 -9.69 0.99
CA MET A 98 7.42 -8.99 0.71
C MET A 98 7.21 -8.85 -0.81
N ALA A 99 6.11 -9.43 -1.31
CA ALA A 99 5.69 -9.25 -2.69
C ALA A 99 4.84 -7.97 -2.84
N LEU A 100 5.25 -7.10 -3.76
CA LEU A 100 4.51 -5.91 -4.15
C LEU A 100 3.70 -6.20 -5.41
N ASN A 101 2.50 -5.64 -5.49
CA ASN A 101 1.61 -5.88 -6.62
C ASN A 101 1.68 -4.72 -7.62
N ALA A 102 2.67 -4.74 -8.51
CA ALA A 102 2.86 -3.68 -9.51
C ALA A 102 1.62 -3.46 -10.39
N SER A 103 0.87 -4.52 -10.73
CA SER A 103 -0.36 -4.42 -11.53
C SER A 103 -1.51 -3.68 -10.84
N LYS A 104 -1.46 -3.51 -9.52
CA LYS A 104 -2.40 -2.70 -8.74
C LYS A 104 -1.84 -1.32 -8.39
N CYS A 105 -0.56 -1.08 -8.64
CA CYS A 105 0.05 0.22 -8.47
C CYS A 105 -0.24 1.11 -9.69
N GLY A 106 -0.18 2.42 -9.48
CA GLY A 106 -0.29 3.39 -10.55
C GLY A 106 0.61 4.59 -10.28
N ILE A 107 1.17 5.15 -11.34
CA ILE A 107 2.00 6.35 -11.27
C ILE A 107 1.21 7.54 -11.79
N MET A 108 1.22 8.61 -11.01
CA MET A 108 0.55 9.86 -11.34
C MET A 108 1.53 11.02 -11.20
N THR A 109 1.52 11.93 -12.17
CA THR A 109 2.32 13.16 -12.15
C THR A 109 1.42 14.36 -11.90
N ILE A 110 1.72 15.19 -10.90
CA ILE A 110 0.95 16.41 -10.60
C ILE A 110 1.36 17.55 -11.54
N SER A 111 2.67 17.73 -11.72
CA SER A 111 3.26 18.70 -12.62
C SER A 111 4.43 18.05 -13.37
N GLY A 112 4.44 18.16 -14.69
CA GLY A 112 5.47 17.56 -15.55
C GLY A 112 4.98 16.36 -16.35
N LYS A 113 5.93 15.68 -16.99
CA LYS A 113 5.69 14.46 -17.76
C LYS A 113 6.61 13.37 -17.25
N LEU A 114 6.12 12.13 -17.25
CA LEU A 114 6.97 10.98 -17.07
C LEU A 114 7.94 10.89 -18.26
N THR A 115 9.23 10.76 -17.99
CA THR A 115 10.27 10.72 -19.03
C THR A 115 10.61 9.30 -19.46
N THR A 116 10.32 8.31 -18.61
CA THR A 116 10.72 6.91 -18.76
C THR A 116 9.69 5.98 -18.13
N ASP A 117 9.60 4.76 -18.65
CA ASP A 117 8.82 3.68 -18.04
C ASP A 117 9.38 3.32 -16.65
N MET A 118 8.49 3.19 -15.68
CA MET A 118 8.87 2.93 -14.30
C MET A 118 8.65 1.46 -13.95
N THR A 119 9.51 0.94 -13.09
CA THR A 119 9.45 -0.46 -12.66
C THR A 119 9.47 -0.60 -11.14
N LEU A 120 8.75 -1.60 -10.64
CA LEU A 120 8.69 -2.01 -9.24
C LEU A 120 8.86 -3.54 -9.18
N GLN A 121 9.85 -4.03 -8.42
CA GLN A 121 10.21 -5.46 -8.42
C GLN A 121 10.38 -6.04 -9.84
N GLY A 122 10.99 -5.26 -10.74
CA GLY A 122 11.20 -5.62 -12.14
C GLY A 122 9.95 -5.65 -13.02
N GLN A 123 8.77 -5.34 -12.47
CA GLN A 123 7.51 -5.25 -13.21
C GLN A 123 7.21 -3.80 -13.58
N LYS A 124 6.72 -3.57 -14.80
CA LYS A 124 6.27 -2.23 -15.22
C LYS A 124 5.07 -1.78 -14.39
N VAL A 125 5.06 -0.52 -14.00
CA VAL A 125 3.91 0.14 -13.35
C VAL A 125 3.25 1.09 -14.33
N ASP A 126 1.93 1.00 -14.44
CA ASP A 126 1.17 1.80 -15.40
C ASP A 126 0.98 3.24 -14.92
N PHE A 127 0.95 4.15 -15.90
CA PHE A 127 0.58 5.55 -15.68
C PHE A 127 -0.93 5.71 -15.56
N THR A 128 -1.38 6.61 -14.71
CA THR A 128 -2.79 6.98 -14.58
C THR A 128 -2.97 8.47 -14.29
N ASP A 129 -4.01 9.06 -14.86
CA ASP A 129 -4.42 10.45 -14.62
C ASP A 129 -5.11 10.64 -13.26
N GLN A 130 -5.61 9.54 -12.67
CA GLN A 130 -6.28 9.56 -11.38
C GLN A 130 -5.94 8.31 -10.56
N TYR A 131 -5.83 8.49 -9.24
CA TYR A 131 -5.61 7.38 -8.32
C TYR A 131 -6.53 7.50 -7.10
N THR A 132 -7.09 6.38 -6.62
CA THR A 132 -7.90 6.39 -5.41
C THR A 132 -7.05 5.88 -4.24
N TYR A 133 -6.84 6.72 -3.24
CA TYR A 133 -6.14 6.36 -2.01
C TYR A 133 -7.05 6.65 -0.81
N LEU A 134 -7.33 5.64 0.01
CA LEU A 134 -8.23 5.72 1.18
C LEU A 134 -9.61 6.33 0.88
N GLY A 135 -10.14 6.04 -0.32
CA GLY A 135 -11.43 6.56 -0.78
C GLY A 135 -11.40 7.99 -1.33
N TYR A 136 -10.26 8.67 -1.27
CA TYR A 136 -10.04 9.97 -1.90
C TYR A 136 -9.47 9.80 -3.31
N ILE A 137 -10.11 10.44 -4.29
CA ILE A 137 -9.63 10.47 -5.68
C ILE A 137 -8.63 11.61 -5.82
N MET A 138 -7.37 11.26 -6.04
CA MET A 138 -6.30 12.18 -6.39
C MET A 138 -6.26 12.34 -7.91
N ASN A 139 -6.17 13.59 -8.37
CA ASN A 139 -6.02 13.95 -9.78
C ASN A 139 -5.31 15.32 -9.90
N ASN A 140 -4.96 15.71 -11.12
CA ASN A 140 -4.28 16.99 -11.39
C ASN A 140 -5.14 18.25 -11.15
N LYS A 141 -6.46 18.12 -11.03
CA LYS A 141 -7.39 19.24 -10.78
C LYS A 141 -7.53 19.56 -9.29
N TRP A 142 -7.09 18.64 -8.42
CA TRP A 142 -7.27 18.73 -6.97
C TRP A 142 -8.73 18.96 -6.54
N ASP A 143 -9.68 18.50 -7.35
CA ASP A 143 -11.10 18.67 -7.08
C ASP A 143 -11.64 17.54 -6.19
N VAL A 144 -12.54 17.88 -5.27
CA VAL A 144 -13.15 16.91 -4.33
C VAL A 144 -14.49 16.39 -4.86
N SER A 145 -14.99 16.95 -5.96
CA SER A 145 -16.35 16.69 -6.46
C SER A 145 -16.53 15.23 -6.89
N GLY A 146 -15.51 14.67 -7.57
CA GLY A 146 -15.48 13.26 -7.96
C GLY A 146 -15.51 12.33 -6.75
N THR A 147 -14.72 12.64 -5.72
CA THR A 147 -14.67 11.90 -4.46
C THR A 147 -16.03 11.88 -3.76
N ILE A 148 -16.68 13.04 -3.62
CA ILE A 148 -18.01 13.16 -2.99
C ILE A 148 -19.04 12.33 -3.75
N LYS A 149 -19.07 12.44 -5.08
CA LYS A 149 -20.01 11.68 -5.92
C LYS A 149 -19.77 10.17 -5.80
N ASN A 150 -18.52 9.72 -5.82
CA ASN A 150 -18.16 8.32 -5.67
C ASN A 150 -18.59 7.76 -4.30
N ASN A 151 -18.31 8.50 -3.22
CA ASN A 151 -18.70 8.09 -1.88
C ASN A 151 -20.22 8.01 -1.72
N LYS A 152 -20.97 8.94 -2.32
CA LYS A 152 -22.44 8.87 -2.37
C LYS A 152 -22.91 7.57 -3.06
N ILE A 153 -22.32 7.20 -4.19
CA ILE A 153 -22.68 5.95 -4.91
C ILE A 153 -22.34 4.72 -4.07
N LYS A 154 -21.17 4.70 -3.41
CA LYS A 154 -20.77 3.58 -2.53
C LYS A 154 -21.73 3.41 -1.37
N VAL A 155 -22.14 4.51 -0.73
CA VAL A 155 -23.15 4.50 0.34
C VAL A 155 -24.47 3.94 -0.18
N MET A 156 -24.95 4.42 -1.33
CA MET A 156 -26.18 3.89 -1.92
C MET A 156 -26.07 2.39 -2.20
N LYS A 157 -24.98 1.92 -2.82
CA LYS A 157 -24.77 0.48 -3.05
C LYS A 157 -24.75 -0.32 -1.75
N ALA A 158 -24.11 0.19 -0.70
CA ALA A 158 -24.09 -0.49 0.60
C ALA A 158 -25.48 -0.57 1.24
N VAL A 159 -26.30 0.47 1.09
CA VAL A 159 -27.69 0.50 1.60
C VAL A 159 -28.60 -0.47 0.85
N TYR A 160 -28.42 -0.63 -0.47
CA TYR A 160 -29.24 -1.53 -1.30
C TYR A 160 -28.63 -2.92 -1.50
N ALA A 161 -27.50 -3.22 -0.87
CA ALA A 161 -26.89 -4.55 -0.86
C ALA A 161 -27.37 -5.43 0.30
N VAL A 162 -28.43 -5.00 1.01
CA VAL A 162 -29.14 -5.75 2.06
C VAL A 162 -30.34 -6.46 1.46
#